data_AF-A0A962LWG0-F1
#
_entry.id   AF-A0A962LWG0-F1
#
_cell.length_a   1.000
_cell.length_b   1.000
_cell.length_c   1.000
_cell.angle_alpha   90.00
_cell.angle_beta   90.00
_cell.angle_gamma   90.00
#
_symmetry.space_group_name_H-M   'P 1'
#
loop_
_entity.id
_entity.type
_entity.pdbx_description
1 polymer ?
#
loop_
_entity_poly.entity_id
_entity_poly.type
_entity_poly.pdbx_seq_one_letter_code
_entity_poly.pdbx_strand_id
1 'polypeptide(L)'
;RTPRQCTRGEEGEQRELRLELRLLADVGLLGLPNAGKSTFLRAVSAARPKVADYPFTTLQPHLGVVRVDHDRSFVIADIPGLIDGAAEGAGLGIRFLKHLARTRLLLHIVDMAPADPDADPARDVETLVHELEKYDPELAARPRWLILNKLDLIPEDEREQRVADFRRACRASAKGIPCFRISAISGDGCRQLTR
;
A
#
# COMPACT_ATOMS: atom_id res chain seq x y z
N ARG A 1 -26.76 49.87 -47.91
CA ARG A 1 -25.31 49.51 -47.99
C ARG A 1 -25.06 48.43 -46.94
N THR A 2 -24.50 47.29 -47.31
CA THR A 2 -24.29 46.13 -46.43
C THR A 2 -22.94 46.22 -45.72
N PRO A 3 -22.82 45.92 -44.40
CA PRO A 3 -21.54 46.03 -43.68
C PRO A 3 -20.54 45.00 -44.20
N ARG A 4 -19.27 45.40 -44.37
CA ARG A 4 -18.16 44.54 -44.84
C ARG A 4 -16.99 44.46 -43.87
N GLN A 5 -17.14 44.99 -42.65
CA GLN A 5 -16.07 45.04 -41.67
C GLN A 5 -16.24 43.89 -40.65
N CYS A 6 -15.14 43.18 -40.40
CA CYS A 6 -14.99 42.24 -39.30
C CYS A 6 -13.71 42.58 -38.54
N THR A 7 -13.75 42.53 -37.22
CA THR A 7 -12.57 42.63 -36.36
C THR A 7 -12.04 41.23 -36.06
N ARG A 8 -10.71 41.11 -35.97
CA ARG A 8 -10.08 39.88 -35.52
C ARG A 8 -10.31 39.71 -34.01
N GLY A 9 -10.47 38.47 -33.56
CA GLY A 9 -10.53 38.17 -32.14
C GLY A 9 -9.20 38.52 -31.46
N GLU A 10 -9.29 38.90 -30.19
CA GLU A 10 -8.11 39.13 -29.34
C GLU A 10 -7.39 37.81 -29.06
N GLU A 11 -6.11 37.87 -28.71
CA GLU A 11 -5.37 36.66 -28.33
C GLU A 11 -5.95 36.03 -27.07
N GLY A 12 -6.10 34.71 -27.09
CA GLY A 12 -6.59 33.97 -25.92
C GLY A 12 -5.59 34.04 -24.77
N GLU A 13 -6.09 34.08 -23.54
CA GLU A 13 -5.24 34.03 -22.35
C GLU A 13 -4.41 32.74 -22.31
N GLN A 14 -3.09 32.90 -22.13
CA GLN A 14 -2.17 31.79 -21.90
C GLN A 14 -1.72 31.83 -20.45
N ARG A 15 -1.81 30.69 -19.75
CA ARG A 15 -1.37 30.55 -18.37
C ARG A 15 -0.60 29.25 -18.20
N GLU A 16 0.55 29.33 -17.55
CA GLU A 16 1.26 28.16 -17.05
C GLU A 16 0.70 27.82 -15.67
N LEU A 17 0.06 26.66 -15.55
CA LEU A 17 -0.59 26.22 -14.32
C LEU A 17 0.23 25.10 -13.68
N ARG A 18 0.64 25.32 -12.43
CA ARG A 18 1.18 24.24 -11.59
C ARG A 18 0.02 23.55 -10.88
N LEU A 19 -0.26 22.32 -11.31
CA LEU A 19 -1.28 21.48 -10.69
C LEU A 19 -0.65 20.64 -9.58
N GLU A 20 -1.10 20.81 -8.34
CA GLU A 20 -0.70 19.97 -7.21
C GLU A 20 -1.87 19.10 -6.78
N LEU A 21 -1.74 17.78 -6.97
CA LEU A 21 -2.70 16.84 -6.42
C LEU A 21 -2.49 16.73 -4.91
N ARG A 22 -3.54 17.02 -4.14
CA ARG A 22 -3.66 16.56 -2.76
C ARG A 22 -3.95 15.06 -2.77
N LEU A 23 -2.93 14.26 -3.09
CA LEU A 23 -3.03 12.80 -3.10
C LEU A 23 -3.30 12.32 -1.67
N LEU A 24 -4.32 11.50 -1.49
CA LEU A 24 -4.53 10.70 -0.30
C LEU A 24 -4.52 9.27 -0.82
N ALA A 25 -3.76 8.38 -0.19
CA ALA A 25 -3.52 7.06 -0.74
C ALA A 25 -4.82 6.26 -0.88
N ASP A 26 -4.97 5.60 -2.01
CA ASP A 26 -6.10 4.72 -2.29
C ASP A 26 -5.92 3.37 -1.59
N VAL A 27 -4.66 2.93 -1.47
CA VAL A 27 -4.26 1.63 -0.93
C VAL A 27 -3.19 1.82 0.14
N GLY A 28 -3.36 1.17 1.29
CA GLY A 28 -2.37 1.15 2.38
C GLY A 28 -1.60 -0.17 2.44
N LEU A 29 -0.28 -0.11 2.62
CA LEU A 29 0.54 -1.29 2.89
C LEU A 29 0.66 -1.54 4.39
N LEU A 30 0.40 -2.78 4.79
CA LEU A 30 0.56 -3.32 6.14
C LEU A 30 1.58 -4.46 6.13
N GLY A 31 2.25 -4.69 7.25
CA GLY A 31 3.19 -5.79 7.41
C GLY A 31 4.34 -5.42 8.35
N LEU A 32 5.02 -6.45 8.87
CA LEU A 32 6.17 -6.33 9.75
C LEU A 32 7.35 -5.55 9.11
N PRO A 33 8.30 -5.05 9.91
CA PRO A 33 9.56 -4.56 9.37
C PRO A 33 10.20 -5.68 8.53
N ASN A 34 10.83 -5.33 7.42
CA ASN A 34 11.46 -6.29 6.50
C ASN A 34 10.53 -7.29 5.79
N ALA A 35 9.20 -7.19 5.94
CA ALA A 35 8.24 -7.99 5.15
C ALA A 35 8.33 -7.71 3.63
N GLY A 36 8.99 -6.62 3.25
CA GLY A 36 9.23 -6.24 1.86
C GLY A 36 8.28 -5.17 1.33
N LYS A 37 7.62 -4.40 2.21
CA LYS A 37 6.70 -3.29 1.84
C LYS A 37 7.33 -2.29 0.88
N SER A 38 8.49 -1.74 1.22
CA SER A 38 9.21 -0.77 0.39
C SER A 38 9.74 -1.40 -0.90
N THR A 39 10.07 -2.68 -0.90
CA THR A 39 10.49 -3.42 -2.11
C THR A 39 9.29 -3.58 -3.05
N PHE A 40 8.14 -4.01 -2.51
CA PHE A 40 6.89 -4.12 -3.25
C PHE A 40 6.48 -2.78 -3.84
N LEU A 41 6.47 -1.71 -3.04
CA LEU A 41 6.14 -0.35 -3.49
C LEU A 41 7.00 0.09 -4.68
N ARG A 42 8.31 -0.20 -4.64
CA ARG A 42 9.22 0.09 -5.76
C ARG A 42 8.95 -0.77 -6.98
N ALA A 43 8.60 -2.04 -6.80
CA ALA A 43 8.33 -2.96 -7.90
C ALA A 43 7.04 -2.61 -8.67
N VAL A 44 6.01 -2.08 -7.98
CA VAL A 44 4.71 -1.75 -8.60
C VAL A 44 4.57 -0.29 -9.02
N SER A 45 5.39 0.62 -8.49
CA SER A 45 5.28 2.04 -8.80
C SER A 45 5.83 2.38 -10.19
N ALA A 46 5.01 3.05 -11.00
CA ALA A 46 5.38 3.53 -12.33
C ALA A 46 6.39 4.70 -12.28
N ALA A 47 6.56 5.32 -11.11
CA ALA A 47 7.53 6.37 -10.84
C ALA A 47 8.39 6.00 -9.61
N ARG A 48 9.56 6.62 -9.44
CA ARG A 48 10.31 6.47 -8.17
C ARG A 48 9.41 6.91 -7.01
N PRO A 49 9.25 6.08 -5.97
CA PRO A 49 8.45 6.46 -4.81
C PRO A 49 8.89 7.81 -4.27
N LYS A 50 7.93 8.71 -4.08
CA LYS A 50 8.20 10.03 -3.53
C LYS A 50 7.96 10.01 -2.04
N VAL A 51 8.92 10.57 -1.31
CA VAL A 51 8.74 10.94 0.08
C VAL A 51 7.78 12.14 0.08
N ALA A 52 6.65 12.02 0.76
CA ALA A 52 5.60 13.04 0.71
C ALA A 52 5.56 13.86 2.01
N ASP A 53 5.77 15.18 1.86
CA ASP A 53 5.79 16.14 2.96
C ASP A 53 4.40 16.74 3.17
N TYR A 54 3.48 15.94 3.73
CA TYR A 54 2.17 16.49 4.07
C TYR A 54 2.30 17.42 5.28
N PRO A 55 1.65 18.60 5.25
CA PRO A 55 1.79 19.63 6.30
C PRO A 55 1.29 19.22 7.70
N PHE A 56 0.84 17.98 7.87
CA PHE A 56 0.25 17.45 9.10
C PHE A 56 0.86 16.11 9.53
N THR A 57 1.87 15.59 8.83
CA THR A 57 2.53 14.32 9.14
C THR A 57 3.93 14.57 9.68
N THR A 58 4.29 13.95 10.81
CA THR A 58 5.67 13.99 11.34
C THR A 58 6.53 12.83 10.85
N LEU A 59 5.92 11.78 10.32
CA LEU A 59 6.57 10.72 9.56
C LEU A 59 6.26 10.94 8.09
N GLN A 60 7.29 11.02 7.25
CA GLN A 60 7.11 11.15 5.80
C GLN A 60 6.79 9.76 5.22
N PRO A 61 5.55 9.49 4.77
CA PRO A 61 5.24 8.20 4.17
C PRO A 61 5.92 8.07 2.80
N HIS A 62 6.25 6.83 2.44
CA HIS A 62 6.62 6.50 1.06
C HIS A 62 5.35 6.31 0.23
N LEU A 63 5.19 7.13 -0.82
CA LEU A 63 4.10 7.00 -1.78
C LEU A 63 4.60 6.44 -3.11
N GLY A 64 3.87 5.47 -3.65
CA GLY A 64 4.05 4.94 -4.99
C GLY A 64 2.80 5.20 -5.83
N VAL A 65 2.99 5.61 -7.07
CA VAL A 65 1.89 5.76 -8.04
C VAL A 65 1.92 4.56 -8.96
N VAL A 66 0.88 3.75 -8.90
CA VAL A 66 0.73 2.56 -9.75
C VAL A 66 -0.15 2.93 -10.93
N ARG A 67 0.35 2.69 -12.14
CA ARG A 67 -0.43 2.84 -13.39
C ARG A 67 -0.90 1.46 -13.83
N VAL A 68 -2.22 1.28 -13.89
CA VAL A 68 -2.86 0.05 -14.40
C VAL A 68 -3.09 0.17 -15.91
N ASP A 69 -3.44 1.37 -16.36
CA ASP A 69 -3.79 1.69 -17.75
C ASP A 69 -3.50 3.17 -18.06
N HIS A 70 -3.75 3.63 -19.29
CA HIS A 70 -3.54 5.03 -19.71
C HIS A 70 -4.28 6.04 -18.84
N ASP A 71 -5.53 5.75 -18.46
CA ASP A 71 -6.38 6.65 -17.67
C ASP A 71 -6.66 6.14 -16.24
N ARG A 72 -6.02 5.02 -15.85
CA ARG A 72 -6.26 4.39 -14.54
C ARG A 72 -4.97 4.27 -13.75
N SER A 73 -4.89 5.06 -12.69
CA SER A 73 -3.81 5.00 -11.70
C SER A 73 -4.35 5.10 -10.29
N PHE A 74 -3.64 4.52 -9.34
CA PHE A 74 -3.95 4.65 -7.91
C PHE A 74 -2.66 4.87 -7.11
N VAL A 75 -2.80 5.43 -5.92
CA VAL A 75 -1.69 5.70 -5.02
C VAL A 75 -1.64 4.66 -3.91
N ILE A 76 -0.47 4.06 -3.74
CA ILE A 76 -0.14 3.20 -2.61
C ILE A 76 0.67 4.02 -1.61
N ALA A 77 0.28 3.99 -0.34
CA ALA A 77 1.09 4.47 0.76
C ALA A 77 1.64 3.30 1.57
N ASP A 78 2.93 3.35 1.88
CA ASP A 78 3.46 2.59 3.00
C ASP A 78 2.99 3.24 4.31
N ILE A 79 2.45 2.43 5.22
CA ILE A 79 2.01 2.86 6.54
C ILE A 79 3.20 2.58 7.49
N PRO A 80 4.09 3.56 7.75
CA PRO A 80 5.13 3.41 8.75
C PRO A 80 4.51 3.23 10.14
N GLY A 81 5.13 2.39 10.97
CA GLY A 81 4.97 2.49 12.42
C GLY A 81 3.64 2.01 13.02
N LEU A 82 2.96 1.01 12.45
CA LEU A 82 1.92 0.29 13.23
C LEU A 82 2.50 -0.48 14.44
N ILE A 83 3.81 -0.76 14.40
CA ILE A 83 4.51 -1.73 15.26
C ILE A 83 5.57 -1.05 16.13
N ASP A 84 6.13 0.07 15.65
CA ASP A 84 7.10 0.88 16.40
C ASP A 84 6.38 1.86 17.32
N GLY A 85 5.92 1.39 18.49
CA GLY A 85 5.58 2.27 19.61
C GLY A 85 4.31 3.11 19.47
N ALA A 86 3.40 2.77 18.55
CA ALA A 86 2.12 3.46 18.42
C ALA A 86 1.27 3.41 19.72
N ALA A 87 1.56 2.45 20.62
CA ALA A 87 0.84 2.23 21.88
C ALA A 87 1.19 3.26 22.95
N GLU A 88 2.34 3.93 22.85
CA GLU A 88 2.86 4.84 23.87
C GLU A 88 2.59 6.32 23.57
N GLY A 89 1.42 6.63 23.01
CA GLY A 89 0.77 7.93 23.26
C GLY A 89 1.40 9.18 22.62
N ALA A 90 2.24 9.06 21.59
CA ALA A 90 2.88 10.24 21.00
C ALA A 90 1.91 11.20 20.25
N GLY A 91 0.64 10.87 20.06
CA GLY A 91 -0.34 11.76 19.38
C GLY A 91 -0.08 12.02 17.88
N LEU A 92 1.01 11.46 17.34
CA LEU A 92 1.47 11.63 15.96
C LEU A 92 0.84 10.61 14.99
N GLY A 93 0.51 9.41 15.49
CA GLY A 93 -0.12 8.34 14.69
C GLY A 93 -1.60 8.60 14.36
N ILE A 94 -2.38 9.18 15.28
CA ILE A 94 -3.82 9.44 15.09
C ILE A 94 -4.06 10.41 13.92
N ARG A 95 -3.21 11.44 13.75
CA ARG A 95 -3.34 12.38 12.61
C ARG A 95 -2.96 11.71 11.29
N PHE A 96 -1.93 10.87 11.26
CA PHE A 96 -1.54 10.11 10.07
C PHE A 96 -2.64 9.13 9.64
N LEU A 97 -3.22 8.39 10.59
CA LEU A 97 -4.29 7.43 10.34
C LEU A 97 -5.60 8.10 9.88
N LYS A 98 -5.94 9.29 10.40
CA LYS A 98 -7.06 10.09 9.87
C LYS A 98 -6.91 10.41 8.37
N HIS A 99 -5.69 10.51 7.85
CA HIS A 99 -5.44 10.68 6.41
C HIS A 99 -5.50 9.34 5.66
N LEU A 100 -5.13 8.23 6.31
CA LEU A 100 -5.28 6.86 5.80
C LEU A 100 -6.73 6.34 5.85
N ALA A 101 -7.65 6.98 6.58
CA ALA A 101 -9.07 6.64 6.61
C ALA A 101 -9.75 6.71 5.22
N ARG A 102 -9.11 7.37 4.24
CA ARG A 102 -9.55 7.36 2.83
C ARG A 102 -9.06 6.16 2.03
N THR A 103 -8.17 5.33 2.58
CA THR A 103 -7.78 4.07 1.94
C THR A 103 -9.02 3.19 1.78
N ARG A 104 -9.14 2.63 0.59
CA ARG A 104 -10.25 1.74 0.21
C ARG A 104 -9.87 0.27 0.41
N LEU A 105 -8.58 -0.02 0.42
CA LEU A 105 -8.02 -1.36 0.49
C LEU A 105 -6.72 -1.36 1.28
N LEU A 106 -6.53 -2.40 2.10
CA LEU A 106 -5.29 -2.66 2.81
C LEU A 106 -4.61 -3.90 2.23
N LEU A 107 -3.35 -3.76 1.83
CA LEU A 107 -2.49 -4.87 1.40
C LEU A 107 -1.61 -5.28 2.56
N HIS A 108 -1.89 -6.44 3.13
CA HIS A 108 -1.11 -7.00 4.23
C HIS A 108 -0.03 -7.92 3.66
N ILE A 109 1.19 -7.40 3.61
CA ILE A 109 2.38 -8.09 3.14
C ILE A 109 2.93 -8.95 4.28
N VAL A 110 3.03 -10.25 4.00
CA VAL A 110 3.50 -11.28 4.93
C VAL A 110 4.80 -11.84 4.39
N ASP A 111 5.81 -11.93 5.26
CA ASP A 111 7.07 -12.60 4.94
C ASP A 111 6.90 -14.12 5.07
N MET A 112 6.99 -14.86 3.96
CA MET A 112 6.91 -16.32 4.00
C MET A 112 8.26 -17.00 4.32
N ALA A 113 9.36 -16.25 4.24
CA ALA A 113 10.71 -16.74 4.46
C ALA A 113 11.46 -15.80 5.42
N PRO A 114 10.97 -15.66 6.68
CA PRO A 114 11.66 -14.86 7.67
C PRO A 114 13.07 -15.41 7.90
N ALA A 115 14.03 -14.51 8.10
CA ALA A 115 15.41 -14.88 8.39
C ALA A 115 15.58 -15.49 9.79
N ASP A 116 14.65 -15.17 10.69
CA ASP A 116 14.58 -15.72 12.04
C ASP A 116 13.85 -17.07 12.01
N PRO A 117 14.47 -18.18 12.47
CA PRO A 117 13.83 -19.49 12.54
C PRO A 117 12.63 -19.57 13.48
N ASP A 118 12.57 -18.70 14.50
CA ASP A 118 11.49 -18.68 15.50
C ASP A 118 10.31 -17.78 15.09
N ALA A 119 10.44 -17.04 13.97
CA ALA A 119 9.37 -16.22 13.46
C ALA A 119 8.23 -17.07 12.88
N ASP A 120 7.00 -16.76 13.29
CA ASP A 120 5.78 -17.40 12.80
C ASP A 120 4.95 -16.37 12.02
N PRO A 121 4.96 -16.44 10.68
CA PRO A 121 4.19 -15.52 9.83
C PRO A 121 2.69 -15.50 10.16
N ALA A 122 2.13 -16.61 10.67
CA ALA A 122 0.72 -16.65 11.02
C ALA A 122 0.42 -15.85 12.29
N ARG A 123 1.28 -15.99 13.29
CA ARG A 123 1.23 -15.20 14.53
C ARG A 123 1.47 -13.71 14.26
N ASP A 124 2.37 -13.39 13.34
CA ASP A 124 2.66 -12.02 12.94
C ASP A 124 1.42 -11.34 12.35
N VAL A 125 0.68 -12.06 11.52
CA VAL A 125 -0.59 -11.57 10.96
C VAL A 125 -1.61 -11.31 12.06
N GLU A 126 -1.79 -12.24 13.00
CA GLU A 126 -2.73 -12.08 14.12
C GLU A 126 -2.36 -10.91 15.02
N THR A 127 -1.08 -10.76 15.33
CA THR A 127 -0.55 -9.66 16.14
C THR A 127 -0.84 -8.32 15.48
N LEU A 128 -0.52 -8.19 14.18
CA LEU A 128 -0.76 -6.94 13.45
C LEU A 128 -2.26 -6.61 13.33
N VAL A 129 -3.13 -7.63 13.18
CA VAL A 129 -4.58 -7.43 13.12
C VAL A 129 -5.10 -6.91 14.47
N HIS A 130 -4.69 -7.51 15.58
CA HIS A 130 -5.09 -7.04 16.91
C HIS A 130 -4.56 -5.64 17.22
N GLU A 131 -3.34 -5.30 16.78
CA GLU A 131 -2.81 -3.94 16.90
C GLU A 131 -3.65 -2.96 16.09
N LEU A 132 -3.91 -3.27 14.82
CA LEU A 132 -4.73 -2.44 13.94
C LEU A 132 -6.14 -2.19 14.54
N GLU A 133 -6.77 -3.23 15.10
CA GLU A 133 -8.06 -3.13 15.78
C GLU A 133 -8.02 -2.26 17.04
N LYS A 134 -6.95 -2.35 17.84
CA LYS A 134 -6.76 -1.52 19.03
C LYS A 134 -6.56 -0.05 18.68
N TYR A 135 -5.89 0.25 17.57
CA TYR A 135 -5.64 1.63 17.16
C TYR A 135 -6.82 2.27 16.44
N ASP A 136 -7.38 1.58 15.44
CA ASP A 136 -8.44 2.11 14.59
C ASP A 136 -9.36 0.98 14.10
N PRO A 137 -10.48 0.74 14.82
CA PRO A 137 -11.48 -0.25 14.43
C PRO A 137 -12.08 0.00 13.04
N GLU A 138 -12.17 1.26 12.60
CA GLU A 138 -12.73 1.59 11.28
C GLU A 138 -11.76 1.19 10.16
N LEU A 139 -10.46 1.42 10.37
CA LEU A 139 -9.42 0.97 9.44
C LEU A 139 -9.30 -0.56 9.43
N ALA A 140 -9.42 -1.21 10.60
CA ALA A 140 -9.39 -2.67 10.71
C ALA A 140 -10.55 -3.37 9.97
N ALA A 141 -11.72 -2.71 9.92
CA ALA A 141 -12.90 -3.20 9.20
C ALA A 141 -12.81 -3.05 7.67
N ARG A 142 -11.79 -2.36 7.15
CA ARG A 142 -11.61 -2.17 5.70
C ARG A 142 -11.32 -3.49 4.99
N PRO A 143 -11.66 -3.61 3.69
CA PRO A 143 -11.22 -4.72 2.87
C PRO A 143 -9.70 -4.88 2.97
N ARG A 144 -9.26 -6.10 3.28
CA ARG A 144 -7.85 -6.45 3.45
C ARG A 144 -7.52 -7.61 2.54
N TRP A 145 -6.39 -7.57 1.85
CA TRP A 145 -5.83 -8.68 1.08
C TRP A 145 -4.51 -9.14 1.71
N LEU A 146 -4.30 -10.45 1.76
CA LEU A 146 -3.04 -11.05 2.22
C LEU A 146 -2.12 -11.27 1.03
N ILE A 147 -0.91 -10.73 1.13
CA ILE A 147 0.11 -10.76 0.09
C ILE A 147 1.31 -11.54 0.62
N LEU A 148 1.44 -12.79 0.20
CA LEU A 148 2.51 -13.70 0.62
C LEU A 148 3.76 -13.38 -0.20
N ASN A 149 4.76 -12.79 0.43
CA ASN A 149 5.99 -12.30 -0.20
C ASN A 149 7.19 -13.21 0.11
N LYS A 150 8.28 -13.02 -0.64
CA LYS A 150 9.55 -13.76 -0.55
C LYS A 150 9.45 -15.26 -0.86
N LEU A 151 8.48 -15.66 -1.68
CA LEU A 151 8.36 -17.05 -2.12
C LEU A 151 9.56 -17.53 -2.96
N ASP A 152 10.33 -16.60 -3.54
CA ASP A 152 11.59 -16.88 -4.23
C ASP A 152 12.65 -17.54 -3.35
N LEU A 153 12.62 -17.27 -2.03
CA LEU A 153 13.56 -17.86 -1.07
C LEU A 153 13.17 -19.28 -0.62
N ILE A 154 11.97 -19.72 -0.96
CA ILE A 154 11.47 -21.06 -0.62
C ILE A 154 11.69 -21.97 -1.84
N PRO A 155 12.21 -23.20 -1.65
CA PRO A 155 12.28 -24.21 -2.71
C PRO A 155 10.92 -24.45 -3.37
N GLU A 156 10.89 -24.59 -4.70
CA GLU A 156 9.64 -24.64 -5.47
C GLU A 156 8.71 -25.81 -5.05
N ASP A 157 9.31 -26.94 -4.71
CA ASP A 157 8.66 -28.15 -4.20
C ASP A 157 8.03 -27.96 -2.80
N GLU A 158 8.56 -27.05 -1.99
CA GLU A 158 8.05 -26.77 -0.63
C GLU A 158 7.05 -25.61 -0.58
N ARG A 159 7.00 -24.74 -1.61
CA ARG A 159 6.17 -23.52 -1.63
C ARG A 159 4.69 -23.79 -1.38
N GLU A 160 4.11 -24.76 -2.08
CA GLU A 160 2.68 -25.06 -1.96
C GLU A 160 2.33 -25.56 -0.55
N GLN A 161 3.18 -26.40 0.03
CA GLN A 161 3.01 -26.92 1.38
C GLN A 161 3.10 -25.79 2.40
N ARG A 162 4.12 -24.92 2.31
CA ARG A 162 4.27 -23.77 3.20
C ARG A 162 3.07 -22.81 3.13
N VAL A 163 2.55 -22.53 1.94
CA VAL A 163 1.37 -21.69 1.75
C VAL A 163 0.11 -22.36 2.32
N ALA A 164 -0.04 -23.67 2.15
CA ALA A 164 -1.16 -24.42 2.70
C ALA A 164 -1.14 -24.43 4.24
N ASP A 165 0.03 -24.64 4.84
CA ASP A 165 0.23 -24.63 6.28
C ASP A 165 -0.05 -23.25 6.87
N PHE A 166 0.45 -22.18 6.24
CA PHE A 166 0.13 -20.80 6.61
C PHE A 166 -1.38 -20.52 6.53
N ARG A 167 -2.05 -20.91 5.45
CA ARG A 167 -3.51 -20.73 5.30
C ARG A 167 -4.31 -21.49 6.37
N ARG A 168 -3.80 -22.64 6.81
CA ARG A 168 -4.40 -23.43 7.90
C ARG A 168 -4.20 -22.74 9.25
N ALA A 169 -3.00 -22.23 9.52
CA ALA A 169 -2.69 -21.51 10.75
C ALA A 169 -3.49 -20.19 10.86
N CYS A 170 -3.50 -19.37 9.80
CA CYS A 170 -4.25 -18.11 9.75
C CYS A 170 -5.76 -18.27 9.54
N ARG A 171 -6.34 -19.47 9.65
CA ARG A 171 -7.74 -19.72 9.26
C ARG A 171 -8.73 -18.79 9.96
N ALA A 172 -8.46 -18.37 11.19
CA ALA A 172 -9.28 -17.40 11.92
C ALA A 172 -9.19 -15.99 11.31
N SER A 173 -7.97 -15.49 11.10
CA SER A 173 -7.69 -14.11 10.67
C SER A 173 -7.70 -13.88 9.16
N ALA A 174 -7.68 -14.96 8.36
CA ALA A 174 -7.67 -14.97 6.90
C ALA A 174 -9.00 -15.47 6.29
N LYS A 175 -10.03 -15.76 7.09
CA LYS A 175 -11.29 -16.31 6.60
C LYS A 175 -11.98 -15.33 5.63
N GLY A 176 -12.15 -15.76 4.38
CA GLY A 176 -12.77 -14.92 3.34
C GLY A 176 -11.87 -13.80 2.80
N ILE A 177 -10.61 -13.75 3.20
CA ILE A 177 -9.64 -12.76 2.74
C ILE A 177 -8.91 -13.27 1.49
N PRO A 178 -8.91 -12.51 0.39
CA PRO A 178 -8.10 -12.83 -0.79
C PRO A 178 -6.62 -12.96 -0.44
N CYS A 179 -6.00 -14.06 -0.89
CA CYS A 179 -4.59 -14.37 -0.65
C CYS A 179 -3.84 -14.45 -1.99
N PHE A 180 -2.86 -13.59 -2.17
CA PHE A 180 -2.01 -13.52 -3.36
C PHE A 180 -0.58 -13.90 -3.05
N ARG A 181 0.13 -14.38 -4.06
CA ARG A 181 1.51 -14.86 -3.97
C ARG A 181 2.37 -13.95 -4.82
N ILE A 182 3.43 -13.38 -4.24
CA ILE A 182 4.34 -12.52 -4.97
C ILE A 182 5.80 -12.79 -4.58
N SER A 183 6.71 -12.35 -5.44
CA SER A 183 8.07 -12.03 -5.05
C SER A 183 8.34 -10.59 -5.46
N ALA A 184 8.40 -9.70 -4.47
CA ALA A 184 8.63 -8.29 -4.71
C ALA A 184 10.01 -8.01 -5.33
N ILE A 185 11.00 -8.86 -5.09
CA ILE A 185 12.37 -8.67 -5.59
C ILE A 185 12.52 -9.12 -7.05
N SER A 186 11.90 -10.24 -7.44
CA SER A 186 11.89 -10.68 -8.84
C SER A 186 10.83 -9.95 -9.68
N GLY A 187 9.82 -9.37 -9.02
CA GLY A 187 8.66 -8.76 -9.67
C GLY A 187 7.56 -9.77 -10.04
N ASP A 188 7.73 -11.05 -9.68
CA ASP A 188 6.75 -12.09 -9.95
C ASP A 188 5.47 -11.88 -9.15
N GLY A 189 4.32 -12.07 -9.80
CA GLY A 189 2.98 -11.85 -9.22
C GLY A 189 2.61 -10.38 -9.00
N CYS A 190 3.57 -9.45 -8.95
CA CYS A 190 3.33 -8.03 -8.66
C CYS A 190 2.44 -7.35 -9.72
N ARG A 191 2.66 -7.65 -11.01
CA ARG A 191 1.86 -7.09 -12.12
C ARG A 191 0.45 -7.66 -12.21
N GLN A 192 0.25 -8.89 -11.77
CA GLN A 192 -1.09 -9.51 -11.75
C GLN A 192 -1.91 -8.96 -10.59
N LEU A 193 -1.25 -8.69 -9.46
CA LEU A 193 -1.88 -8.11 -8.28
C LEU A 193 -2.39 -6.67 -8.50
N THR A 194 -1.76 -5.90 -9.39
CA THR A 194 -2.11 -4.50 -9.65
C THR A 194 -3.10 -4.29 -10.79
N ARG A 195 -3.55 -5.35 -11.46
CA ARG A 195 -4.54 -5.31 -12.56
C ARG A 195 -5.95 -5.51 -12.05
#